data_AF-A0A947BYY1-F1
#
_entry.id   AF-A0A947BYY1-F1
#
_cell.length_a   1.000
_cell.length_b   1.000
_cell.length_c   1.000
_cell.angle_alpha   90.00
_cell.angle_beta   90.00
_cell.angle_gamma   90.00
#
_symmetry.space_group_name_H-M   'P 1'
#
loop_
_entity.id
_entity.type
_entity.pdbx_description
1 polymer ?
#
loop_
_entity_poly.entity_id
_entity_poly.type
_entity_poly.pdbx_seq_one_letter_code
_entity_poly.pdbx_strand_id
1 'polypeptide(L)'
;MAISSNSSEVEVSGGGIPLFTGIAPVKIVAVNPNLGELASIGVNMKTEPNYSVDMGDKTGKLAFWLHNDEHNFTTRLEILTGNKHRKESQTGKFQITNNFGQVTWAKEPSTAPDWFKSEGVRRTYPGEEILIDFVKAWANIPNDGECAFDTIDDIFQGKVEELKKLVTSLADNKLRVMLGVKDGKYQQVYNKCFGRLKPKRDDIFVRRLNDEYGTFNAEYNTDLQLQRYTPGVVTPNEEAPAAVEADDPWS
;
A
#
# COMPACT_ATOMS: atom_id res chain seq x y z
N MET A 1 -37.29 -9.25 29.17
CA MET A 1 -35.82 -9.34 29.13
C MET A 1 -35.41 -9.58 27.69
N ALA A 2 -34.60 -8.70 27.10
CA ALA A 2 -34.11 -8.86 25.72
C ALA A 2 -32.61 -9.15 25.78
N ILE A 3 -32.26 -10.43 25.91
CA ILE A 3 -30.88 -10.90 25.76
C ILE A 3 -30.84 -11.70 24.46
N SER A 4 -30.04 -11.21 23.51
CA SER A 4 -29.73 -11.95 22.29
C SER A 4 -28.60 -12.93 22.60
N SER A 5 -28.86 -14.24 22.47
CA SER A 5 -27.86 -15.31 22.63
C SER A 5 -27.40 -15.84 21.28
N ASN A 6 -26.11 -16.19 21.14
CA ASN A 6 -25.58 -16.99 20.03
C ASN A 6 -25.09 -18.38 20.53
N SER A 7 -24.71 -19.26 19.59
CA SER A 7 -24.16 -20.58 19.90
C SER A 7 -22.74 -20.47 20.46
N SER A 8 -22.39 -21.30 21.45
CA SER A 8 -21.05 -21.38 22.05
C SER A 8 -19.96 -21.87 21.10
N GLU A 9 -20.33 -22.39 19.93
CA GLU A 9 -19.41 -22.76 18.84
C GLU A 9 -19.11 -21.57 17.91
N VAL A 10 -19.79 -20.43 18.10
CA VAL A 10 -19.58 -19.21 17.33
C VAL A 10 -18.71 -18.27 18.15
N GLU A 11 -17.54 -17.95 17.62
CA GLU A 11 -16.62 -16.99 18.22
C GLU A 11 -17.35 -15.66 18.48
N VAL A 12 -17.45 -15.25 19.76
CA VAL A 12 -17.85 -13.90 20.14
C VAL A 12 -16.59 -13.02 20.11
N SER A 13 -15.94 -12.95 18.95
CA SER A 13 -14.84 -12.01 18.75
C SER A 13 -15.44 -10.63 18.57
N GLY A 14 -14.94 -9.66 19.34
CA GLY A 14 -15.30 -8.26 19.21
C GLY A 14 -14.92 -7.73 17.83
N GLY A 15 -15.80 -7.92 16.85
CA GLY A 15 -15.97 -7.23 15.56
C GLY A 15 -14.80 -6.46 14.96
N GLY A 16 -13.58 -7.01 14.96
CA GLY A 16 -12.47 -6.46 14.20
C GLY A 16 -12.58 -6.88 12.73
N ILE A 17 -12.36 -5.96 11.80
CA ILE A 17 -12.25 -6.29 10.37
C ILE A 17 -11.08 -7.29 10.21
N PRO A 18 -11.28 -8.44 9.55
CA PRO A 18 -10.20 -9.42 9.38
C PRO A 18 -9.01 -8.78 8.64
N LEU A 19 -7.82 -8.92 9.20
CA LEU A 19 -6.57 -8.45 8.63
C LEU A 19 -5.94 -9.58 7.79
N PHE A 20 -5.17 -9.21 6.77
CA PHE A 20 -4.55 -10.13 5.83
C PHE A 20 -3.06 -9.80 5.63
N THR A 21 -2.27 -10.83 5.34
CA THR A 21 -0.86 -10.73 4.98
C THR A 21 -0.58 -11.48 3.68
N GLY A 22 0.50 -11.10 2.99
CA GLY A 22 0.94 -11.75 1.76
C GLY A 22 0.53 -11.01 0.49
N ILE A 23 0.82 -11.59 -0.66
CA ILE A 23 0.59 -10.95 -1.96
C ILE A 23 -0.84 -11.19 -2.42
N ALA A 24 -1.64 -10.13 -2.47
CA ALA A 24 -3.03 -10.16 -2.86
C ALA A 24 -3.26 -9.59 -4.28
N PRO A 25 -4.03 -10.28 -5.15
CA PRO A 25 -4.60 -9.65 -6.32
C PRO A 25 -5.73 -8.70 -5.91
N VAL A 26 -5.73 -7.46 -6.39
CA VAL A 26 -6.71 -6.44 -6.02
C VAL A 26 -7.17 -5.64 -7.23
N LYS A 27 -8.42 -5.19 -7.20
CA LYS A 27 -8.98 -4.15 -8.08
C LYS A 27 -8.92 -2.80 -7.40
N ILE A 28 -8.88 -1.72 -8.17
CA ILE A 28 -9.02 -0.36 -7.65
C ILE A 28 -10.48 0.02 -7.76
N VAL A 29 -11.08 0.44 -6.65
CA VAL A 29 -12.51 0.81 -6.60
C VAL A 29 -12.73 2.31 -6.46
N ALA A 30 -11.77 3.05 -5.89
CA ALA A 30 -11.85 4.49 -5.76
C ALA A 30 -10.47 5.13 -5.52
N VAL A 31 -10.38 6.43 -5.79
CA VAL A 31 -9.23 7.28 -5.44
C VAL A 31 -9.72 8.58 -4.83
N ASN A 32 -9.17 8.94 -3.67
CA ASN A 32 -9.62 10.05 -2.81
C ASN A 32 -11.15 10.23 -2.77
N PRO A 33 -11.92 9.17 -2.44
CA PRO A 33 -13.37 9.27 -2.39
C PRO A 33 -13.86 10.17 -1.25
N ASN A 34 -14.97 10.89 -1.47
CA ASN A 34 -15.68 11.52 -0.37
C ASN A 34 -16.45 10.49 0.48
N LEU A 35 -17.05 10.92 1.59
CA LEU A 35 -17.79 10.02 2.49
C LEU A 35 -18.94 9.28 1.80
N GLY A 36 -19.62 9.90 0.84
CA GLY A 36 -20.69 9.27 0.06
C GLY A 36 -20.17 8.19 -0.89
N GLU A 37 -19.09 8.48 -1.62
CA GLU A 37 -18.40 7.54 -2.51
C GLU A 37 -17.85 6.33 -1.73
N LEU A 38 -17.37 6.55 -0.50
CA LEU A 38 -16.95 5.47 0.41
C LEU A 38 -18.10 4.56 0.82
N ALA A 39 -19.25 5.14 1.18
CA ALA A 39 -20.43 4.37 1.55
C ALA A 39 -20.90 3.50 0.37
N SER A 40 -20.82 4.01 -0.87
CA SER A 40 -21.17 3.25 -2.09
C SER A 40 -20.28 2.02 -2.33
N ILE A 41 -19.03 2.03 -1.85
CA ILE A 41 -18.12 0.88 -1.94
C ILE A 41 -18.13 0.01 -0.65
N GLY A 42 -19.13 0.20 0.22
CA GLY A 42 -19.30 -0.57 1.45
C GLY A 42 -18.38 -0.15 2.61
N VAL A 43 -17.74 1.02 2.51
CA VAL A 43 -16.86 1.56 3.56
C VAL A 43 -17.61 2.64 4.34
N ASN A 44 -18.01 2.31 5.57
CA ASN A 44 -18.74 3.23 6.44
C ASN A 44 -17.79 4.01 7.35
N MET A 45 -17.39 5.21 6.92
CA MET A 45 -16.64 6.15 7.76
C MET A 45 -17.58 7.14 8.46
N LYS A 46 -17.23 7.55 9.68
CA LYS A 46 -18.00 8.54 10.46
C LYS A 46 -17.67 9.99 10.10
N THR A 47 -16.52 10.22 9.49
CA THR A 47 -15.96 11.55 9.21
C THR A 47 -15.42 11.61 7.80
N GLU A 48 -15.46 12.81 7.21
CA GLU A 48 -14.89 13.05 5.90
C GLU A 48 -13.39 12.65 5.87
N PRO A 49 -12.94 11.89 4.87
CA PRO A 49 -11.54 11.55 4.74
C PRO A 49 -10.67 12.79 4.55
N ASN A 50 -9.56 12.86 5.28
CA ASN A 50 -8.54 13.89 5.07
C ASN A 50 -7.43 13.37 4.14
N TYR A 51 -7.21 14.10 3.04
CA TYR A 51 -6.18 13.84 2.03
C TYR A 51 -5.02 14.85 2.07
N SER A 52 -4.88 15.55 3.19
CA SER A 52 -3.77 16.45 3.45
C SER A 52 -3.13 16.12 4.79
N VAL A 53 -1.81 16.24 4.86
CA VAL A 53 -1.04 16.08 6.08
C VAL A 53 -0.18 17.33 6.24
N ASP A 54 -0.24 17.93 7.42
CA ASP A 54 0.63 19.05 7.77
C ASP A 54 1.88 18.50 8.47
N MET A 55 2.98 18.44 7.72
CA MET A 55 4.32 18.11 8.23
C MET A 55 5.27 19.30 8.00
N GLY A 56 4.78 20.54 8.22
CA GLY A 56 5.54 21.78 8.06
C GLY A 56 5.58 22.33 6.63
N ASP A 57 5.54 21.44 5.63
CA ASP A 57 5.10 21.73 4.26
C ASP A 57 3.80 20.95 4.01
N LYS A 58 2.77 21.59 3.41
CA LYS A 58 1.50 20.90 3.08
C LYS A 58 1.79 19.73 2.13
N THR A 59 1.65 18.52 2.65
CA THR A 59 1.85 17.27 1.92
C THR A 59 0.47 16.71 1.57
N GLY A 60 0.23 16.45 0.30
CA GLY A 60 -0.98 15.79 -0.17
C GLY A 60 -0.92 14.27 0.08
N LYS A 61 -2.07 13.62 -0.07
CA LYS A 61 -2.18 12.16 -0.01
C LYS A 61 -3.08 11.66 -1.11
N LEU A 62 -2.58 10.71 -1.90
CA LEU A 62 -3.38 9.92 -2.82
C LEU A 62 -3.72 8.59 -2.14
N ALA A 63 -5.01 8.40 -1.86
CA ALA A 63 -5.58 7.24 -1.22
C ALA A 63 -6.33 6.41 -2.26
N PHE A 64 -5.71 5.33 -2.72
CA PHE A 64 -6.33 4.34 -3.58
C PHE A 64 -7.00 3.26 -2.73
N TRP A 65 -8.30 3.07 -2.93
CA TRP A 65 -9.06 2.00 -2.29
C TRP A 65 -8.99 0.77 -3.17
N LEU A 66 -8.59 -0.34 -2.56
CA LEU A 66 -8.28 -1.60 -3.20
C LEU A 66 -9.25 -2.66 -2.68
N HIS A 67 -9.84 -3.44 -3.58
CA HIS A 67 -10.76 -4.51 -3.23
C HIS A 67 -10.22 -5.86 -3.70
N ASN A 68 -10.26 -6.86 -2.83
CA ASN A 68 -9.95 -8.24 -3.16
C ASN A 68 -11.26 -9.05 -3.23
N ASP A 69 -11.59 -9.55 -4.43
CA ASP A 69 -12.85 -10.30 -4.64
C ASP A 69 -12.85 -11.67 -3.93
N GLU A 70 -11.67 -12.29 -3.75
CA GLU A 70 -11.53 -13.68 -3.27
C GLU A 70 -11.88 -13.82 -1.78
N HIS A 71 -11.39 -12.88 -0.96
CA HIS A 71 -11.66 -12.82 0.47
C HIS A 71 -12.61 -11.68 0.85
N ASN A 72 -13.15 -10.97 -0.14
CA ASN A 72 -14.15 -9.91 0.00
C ASN A 72 -13.76 -8.85 1.06
N PHE A 73 -12.54 -8.33 0.97
CA PHE A 73 -12.09 -7.24 1.83
C PHE A 73 -11.67 -6.02 1.02
N THR A 74 -11.72 -4.87 1.67
CA THR A 74 -11.27 -3.59 1.12
C THR A 74 -10.13 -3.05 1.99
N THR A 75 -9.05 -2.62 1.33
CA THR A 75 -7.90 -1.99 1.96
C THR A 75 -7.55 -0.69 1.22
N ARG A 76 -6.51 0.02 1.67
CA ARG A 76 -6.11 1.30 1.09
C ARG A 76 -4.60 1.38 0.92
N LEU A 77 -4.16 1.79 -0.27
CA LEU A 77 -2.81 2.27 -0.53
C LEU A 77 -2.79 3.79 -0.39
N GLU A 78 -1.86 4.28 0.43
CA GLU A 78 -1.64 5.72 0.59
C GLU A 78 -0.27 6.12 0.03
N ILE A 79 -0.26 7.09 -0.87
CA ILE A 79 0.94 7.71 -1.43
C ILE A 79 1.00 9.14 -0.92
N LEU A 80 2.05 9.48 -0.18
CA LEU A 80 2.31 10.86 0.23
C LEU A 80 2.87 11.64 -0.96
N THR A 81 2.29 12.80 -1.22
CA THR A 81 2.61 13.63 -2.37
C THR A 81 3.05 15.04 -1.97
N GLY A 82 4.05 15.57 -2.68
CA GLY A 82 4.45 16.97 -2.53
C GLY A 82 3.95 17.81 -3.70
N ASN A 83 3.44 19.01 -3.43
CA ASN A 83 2.95 19.93 -4.46
C ASN A 83 4.05 20.71 -5.20
N LYS A 84 5.32 20.47 -4.85
CA LYS A 84 6.50 21.03 -5.48
C LYS A 84 7.42 19.90 -5.92
N HIS A 85 8.15 20.10 -7.00
CA HIS A 85 9.19 19.16 -7.41
C HIS A 85 10.20 18.91 -6.28
N ARG A 86 10.80 17.71 -6.27
CA ARG A 86 11.82 17.37 -5.29
C ARG A 86 12.96 18.38 -5.29
N LYS A 87 13.40 18.74 -4.08
CA LYS A 87 14.58 19.58 -3.86
C LYS A 87 15.83 18.87 -4.38
N GLU A 88 16.86 19.67 -4.63
CA GLU A 88 18.19 19.19 -5.02
C GLU A 88 18.73 18.18 -4.00
N SER A 89 19.39 17.13 -4.48
CA SER A 89 20.09 16.18 -3.62
C SER A 89 21.32 16.83 -2.98
N GLN A 90 21.88 16.16 -1.96
CA GLN A 90 23.16 16.57 -1.38
C GLN A 90 24.32 16.56 -2.39
N THR A 91 24.17 15.84 -3.51
CA THR A 91 25.15 15.72 -4.59
C THR A 91 24.95 16.73 -5.73
N GLY A 92 24.00 17.66 -5.58
CA GLY A 92 23.72 18.71 -6.56
C GLY A 92 22.94 18.24 -7.78
N LYS A 93 22.18 17.14 -7.66
CA LYS A 93 21.37 16.56 -8.75
C LYS A 93 19.89 16.64 -8.42
N PHE A 94 19.06 16.73 -9.43
CA PHE A 94 17.61 16.65 -9.32
C PHE A 94 17.13 15.26 -9.74
N GLN A 95 16.10 14.76 -9.08
CA GLN A 95 15.36 13.60 -9.57
C GLN A 95 14.53 14.06 -10.78
N ILE A 96 14.71 13.38 -11.90
CA ILE A 96 13.99 13.64 -13.15
C ILE A 96 13.18 12.40 -13.54
N THR A 97 12.06 12.64 -14.21
CA THR A 97 11.20 11.61 -14.81
C THR A 97 10.84 11.99 -16.24
N ASN A 98 10.27 11.07 -17.00
CA ASN A 98 9.88 11.24 -18.39
C ASN A 98 8.51 10.61 -18.67
N ASN A 99 8.01 10.74 -19.90
CA ASN A 99 6.69 10.20 -20.27
C ASN A 99 6.60 8.67 -20.15
N PHE A 100 7.73 7.98 -20.10
CA PHE A 100 7.79 6.52 -19.95
C PHE A 100 7.85 6.09 -18.49
N GLY A 101 7.76 7.00 -17.53
CA GLY A 101 7.85 6.66 -16.11
C GLY A 101 9.23 6.19 -15.67
N GLN A 102 10.27 6.46 -16.45
CA GLN A 102 11.63 6.23 -15.99
C GLN A 102 11.99 7.31 -14.97
N VAL A 103 12.82 6.96 -13.99
CA VAL A 103 13.29 7.90 -12.97
C VAL A 103 14.80 7.80 -12.83
N THR A 104 15.48 8.94 -12.80
CA THR A 104 16.95 9.01 -12.62
C THR A 104 17.36 10.33 -11.96
N TRP A 105 18.66 10.51 -11.70
CA TRP A 105 19.22 11.72 -11.10
C TRP A 105 20.18 12.42 -12.07
N ALA A 106 19.89 13.67 -12.40
CA ALA A 106 20.69 14.48 -13.33
C ALA A 106 20.84 15.92 -12.81
N LYS A 107 21.90 16.64 -13.21
CA LYS A 107 22.05 18.06 -12.87
C LYS A 107 21.02 18.91 -13.60
N GLU A 108 20.83 18.60 -14.88
CA GLU A 108 19.85 19.21 -15.77
C GLU A 108 19.18 18.11 -16.61
N PRO A 109 17.93 18.31 -17.08
CA PRO A 109 17.24 17.38 -17.97
C PRO A 109 18.07 16.94 -19.19
N SER A 110 18.88 17.85 -19.75
CA SER A 110 19.79 17.62 -20.88
C SER A 110 20.97 16.69 -20.57
N THR A 111 21.28 16.47 -19.29
CA THR A 111 22.40 15.63 -18.82
C THR A 111 21.93 14.25 -18.34
N ALA A 112 20.72 13.86 -18.72
CA ALA A 112 20.20 12.53 -18.45
C ALA A 112 21.10 11.46 -19.12
N PRO A 113 21.23 10.26 -18.53
CA PRO A 113 21.99 9.17 -19.14
C PRO A 113 21.43 8.73 -20.50
N ASP A 114 22.26 8.18 -21.38
CA ASP A 114 21.85 7.77 -22.74
C ASP A 114 20.73 6.72 -22.79
N TRP A 115 20.59 5.90 -21.74
CA TRP A 115 19.50 4.92 -21.64
C TRP A 115 18.14 5.55 -21.29
N PHE A 116 18.14 6.82 -20.88
CA PHE A 116 16.97 7.57 -20.44
C PHE A 116 16.32 8.29 -21.63
N LYS A 117 15.06 7.99 -21.87
CA LYS A 117 14.30 8.59 -22.97
C LYS A 117 14.05 10.08 -22.72
N SER A 118 14.20 10.91 -23.75
CA SER A 118 14.19 12.38 -23.65
C SER A 118 12.80 13.00 -23.78
N GLU A 119 11.79 12.21 -24.12
CA GLU A 119 10.42 12.67 -24.29
C GLU A 119 9.78 12.99 -22.93
N GLY A 120 9.38 14.25 -22.76
CA GLY A 120 8.71 14.72 -21.55
C GLY A 120 9.57 14.75 -20.30
N VAL A 121 10.90 14.86 -20.44
CA VAL A 121 11.79 14.95 -19.27
C VAL A 121 11.47 16.18 -18.44
N ARG A 122 11.18 15.97 -17.16
CA ARG A 122 10.96 17.02 -16.17
C ARG A 122 11.40 16.60 -14.79
N ARG A 123 11.40 17.55 -13.86
CA ARG A 123 11.64 17.25 -12.44
C ARG A 123 10.47 16.46 -11.86
N THR A 124 10.78 15.55 -10.95
CA THR A 124 9.80 14.64 -10.35
C THR A 124 9.15 15.25 -9.11
N TYR A 125 7.85 15.01 -8.93
CA TYR A 125 7.16 15.30 -7.67
C TYR A 125 7.43 14.22 -6.61
N PRO A 126 7.53 14.56 -5.32
CA PRO A 126 7.56 13.55 -4.25
C PRO A 126 6.32 12.66 -4.34
N GLY A 127 6.49 11.34 -4.43
CA GLY A 127 5.40 10.35 -4.53
C GLY A 127 5.07 9.91 -5.97
N GLU A 128 5.57 10.63 -6.98
CA GLU A 128 5.26 10.37 -8.39
C GLU A 128 5.80 9.04 -8.91
N GLU A 129 7.03 8.68 -8.55
CA GLU A 129 7.61 7.38 -8.89
C GLU A 129 6.71 6.22 -8.43
N ILE A 130 6.16 6.31 -7.21
CA ILE A 130 5.26 5.30 -6.66
C ILE A 130 3.94 5.27 -7.45
N LEU A 131 3.38 6.44 -7.78
CA LEU A 131 2.15 6.54 -8.57
C LEU A 131 2.32 5.92 -9.97
N ILE A 132 3.44 6.22 -10.63
CA ILE A 132 3.71 5.70 -11.98
C ILE A 132 3.94 4.19 -11.95
N ASP A 133 4.74 3.68 -11.00
CA ASP A 133 4.96 2.23 -10.86
C ASP A 133 3.64 1.49 -10.56
N PHE A 134 2.80 2.07 -9.71
CA PHE A 134 1.48 1.56 -9.40
C PHE A 134 0.58 1.50 -10.65
N VAL A 135 0.49 2.60 -11.39
CA VAL A 135 -0.36 2.67 -12.60
C VAL A 135 0.18 1.78 -13.71
N LYS A 136 1.50 1.67 -13.89
CA LYS A 136 2.10 0.72 -14.84
C LYS A 136 1.72 -0.72 -14.54
N ALA A 137 1.77 -1.13 -13.26
CA ALA A 137 1.35 -2.47 -12.85
C ALA A 137 -0.16 -2.68 -13.07
N TRP A 138 -0.97 -1.69 -12.75
CA TRP A 138 -2.43 -1.73 -12.87
C TRP A 138 -2.93 -1.74 -14.32
N ALA A 139 -2.45 -0.81 -15.14
CA ALA A 139 -2.78 -0.70 -16.56
C ALA A 139 -2.05 -1.76 -17.41
N ASN A 140 -1.21 -2.59 -16.80
CA ASN A 140 -0.42 -3.64 -17.47
C ASN A 140 0.48 -3.10 -18.59
N ILE A 141 1.03 -1.89 -18.40
CA ILE A 141 1.90 -1.20 -19.37
C ILE A 141 3.28 -1.86 -19.35
N PRO A 142 3.86 -2.24 -20.51
CA PRO A 142 5.21 -2.81 -20.57
C PRO A 142 6.27 -1.83 -20.07
N ASN A 143 7.48 -2.32 -19.77
CA ASN A 143 8.49 -1.50 -19.09
C ASN A 143 8.88 -0.25 -19.88
N ASP A 144 8.93 -0.37 -21.21
CA ASP A 144 9.26 0.66 -22.19
C ASP A 144 8.05 1.42 -22.73
N GLY A 145 6.84 1.07 -22.29
CA GLY A 145 5.59 1.72 -22.64
C GLY A 145 5.43 3.08 -21.97
N GLU A 146 4.72 3.98 -22.63
CA GLU A 146 4.41 5.31 -22.13
C GLU A 146 3.41 5.23 -20.96
N CYS A 147 3.68 6.02 -19.91
CA CYS A 147 2.83 6.17 -18.72
C CYS A 147 3.01 7.59 -18.19
N ALA A 148 2.32 8.53 -18.83
CA ALA A 148 2.27 9.94 -18.45
C ALA A 148 0.84 10.32 -18.04
N PHE A 149 0.72 11.38 -17.24
CA PHE A 149 -0.56 11.96 -16.85
C PHE A 149 -0.66 13.35 -17.45
N ASP A 150 -1.81 13.67 -18.07
CA ASP A 150 -2.05 14.96 -18.68
C ASP A 150 -2.14 16.07 -17.63
N THR A 151 -2.63 15.72 -16.43
CA THR A 151 -2.90 16.66 -15.34
C THR A 151 -2.00 16.42 -14.13
N ILE A 152 -0.74 16.02 -14.35
CA ILE A 152 0.20 15.70 -13.26
C ILE A 152 0.31 16.83 -12.22
N ASP A 153 0.41 18.09 -12.65
CA ASP A 153 0.53 19.22 -11.73
C ASP A 153 -0.72 19.38 -10.85
N ASP A 154 -1.90 19.12 -11.41
CA ASP A 154 -3.19 19.15 -10.71
C ASP A 154 -3.32 17.97 -9.73
N ILE A 155 -2.89 16.77 -10.12
CA ILE A 155 -2.87 15.56 -9.25
C ILE A 155 -2.05 15.83 -8.00
N PHE A 156 -0.87 16.44 -8.14
CA PHE A 156 0.01 16.76 -7.01
C PHE A 156 -0.43 18.00 -6.22
N GLN A 157 -1.44 18.74 -6.71
CA GLN A 157 -2.19 19.75 -5.96
C GLN A 157 -3.46 19.19 -5.29
N GLY A 158 -3.77 17.91 -5.50
CA GLY A 158 -4.88 17.19 -4.86
C GLY A 158 -6.14 17.04 -5.73
N LYS A 159 -6.10 17.48 -6.99
CA LYS A 159 -7.19 17.31 -7.96
C LYS A 159 -7.05 15.96 -8.66
N VAL A 160 -7.96 15.03 -8.39
CA VAL A 160 -7.81 13.60 -8.78
C VAL A 160 -8.74 13.17 -9.91
N GLU A 161 -9.29 14.09 -10.68
CA GLU A 161 -10.30 13.83 -11.71
C GLU A 161 -9.80 12.89 -12.80
N GLU A 162 -8.55 13.06 -13.24
CA GLU A 162 -7.90 12.14 -14.20
C GLU A 162 -7.76 10.73 -13.62
N LEU A 163 -7.35 10.62 -12.34
CA LEU A 163 -7.23 9.33 -11.66
C LEU A 163 -8.60 8.66 -11.47
N LYS A 164 -9.66 9.42 -11.18
CA LYS A 164 -11.03 8.89 -11.10
C LYS A 164 -11.50 8.32 -12.44
N LYS A 165 -11.22 9.00 -13.55
CA LYS A 165 -11.50 8.46 -14.90
C LYS A 165 -10.71 7.19 -15.16
N LEU A 166 -9.45 7.15 -14.72
CA LEU A 166 -8.60 5.96 -14.84
C LEU A 166 -9.22 4.75 -14.12
N VAL A 167 -9.76 4.95 -12.90
CA VAL A 167 -10.49 3.91 -12.14
C VAL A 167 -11.64 3.33 -12.95
N THR A 168 -12.44 4.17 -13.60
CA THR A 168 -13.53 3.70 -14.47
C THR A 168 -13.01 2.96 -15.70
N SER A 169 -11.98 3.47 -16.36
CA SER A 169 -11.43 2.88 -17.59
C SER A 169 -10.73 1.53 -17.38
N LEU A 170 -10.20 1.31 -16.18
CA LEU A 170 -9.44 0.11 -15.79
C LEU A 170 -10.18 -0.74 -14.75
N ALA A 171 -11.51 -0.68 -14.71
CA ALA A 171 -12.34 -1.35 -13.70
C ALA A 171 -12.16 -2.89 -13.70
N ASP A 172 -11.88 -3.47 -14.87
CA ASP A 172 -11.65 -4.91 -15.03
C ASP A 172 -10.21 -5.33 -14.73
N ASN A 173 -9.28 -4.36 -14.66
CA ASN A 173 -7.88 -4.64 -14.39
C ASN A 173 -7.63 -4.91 -12.91
N LYS A 174 -6.68 -5.80 -12.65
CA LYS A 174 -6.16 -6.11 -11.31
C LYS A 174 -4.65 -5.97 -11.30
N LEU A 175 -4.12 -5.57 -10.15
CA LEU A 175 -2.70 -5.67 -9.85
C LEU A 175 -2.49 -6.49 -8.58
N ARG A 176 -1.23 -6.81 -8.29
CA ARG A 176 -0.82 -7.54 -7.11
C ARG A 176 -0.11 -6.60 -6.15
N VAL A 177 -0.56 -6.59 -4.91
CA VAL A 177 0.03 -5.79 -3.84
C VAL A 177 0.51 -6.71 -2.72
N MET A 178 1.56 -6.31 -2.01
CA MET A 178 1.98 -7.00 -0.80
C MET A 178 1.31 -6.36 0.42
N LEU A 179 0.63 -7.18 1.21
CA LEU A 179 -0.09 -6.80 2.41
C LEU A 179 0.71 -7.16 3.66
N GLY A 180 0.67 -6.28 4.65
CA GLY A 180 1.22 -6.50 5.98
C GLY A 180 0.34 -5.89 7.05
N VAL A 181 0.58 -6.27 8.30
CA VAL A 181 -0.12 -5.76 9.47
C VAL A 181 0.85 -4.99 10.36
N LYS A 182 0.57 -3.73 10.61
CA LYS A 182 1.36 -2.89 11.52
C LYS A 182 0.72 -2.87 12.91
N ASP A 183 1.54 -3.06 13.94
CA ASP A 183 1.17 -3.05 15.37
C ASP A 183 0.02 -4.03 15.72
N GLY A 184 -0.13 -5.12 14.95
CA GLY A 184 -1.24 -6.08 15.07
C GLY A 184 -2.64 -5.51 14.77
N LYS A 185 -2.74 -4.25 14.29
CA LYS A 185 -4.00 -3.50 14.23
C LYS A 185 -4.30 -2.90 12.86
N TYR A 186 -3.28 -2.48 12.12
CA TYR A 186 -3.47 -1.69 10.91
C TYR A 186 -3.04 -2.46 9.67
N GLN A 187 -3.97 -2.65 8.74
CA GLN A 187 -3.66 -3.16 7.41
C GLN A 187 -2.82 -2.14 6.65
N GLN A 188 -1.65 -2.56 6.15
CA GLN A 188 -0.76 -1.74 5.34
C GLN A 188 -0.48 -2.41 3.99
N VAL A 189 -0.36 -1.58 2.95
CA VAL A 189 0.08 -1.99 1.62
C VAL A 189 1.54 -1.56 1.44
N TYR A 190 2.39 -2.48 0.99
CA TYR A 190 3.77 -2.18 0.64
C TYR A 190 3.83 -1.35 -0.65
N ASN A 191 4.38 -0.13 -0.57
CA ASN A 191 4.34 0.85 -1.65
C ASN A 191 5.63 0.93 -2.48
N LYS A 192 6.56 -0.02 -2.31
CA LYS A 192 7.82 -0.08 -3.07
C LYS A 192 7.82 -1.10 -4.20
N CYS A 193 6.80 -1.94 -4.28
CA CYS A 193 6.68 -2.96 -5.30
C CYS A 193 5.21 -3.25 -5.61
N PHE A 194 4.89 -3.24 -6.90
CA PHE A 194 3.58 -3.62 -7.42
C PHE A 194 3.77 -4.66 -8.52
N GLY A 195 2.93 -5.68 -8.51
CA GLY A 195 3.01 -6.80 -9.44
C GLY A 195 1.84 -6.80 -10.42
N ARG A 196 2.05 -7.43 -11.59
CA ARG A 196 0.97 -7.76 -12.52
C ARG A 196 0.37 -9.12 -12.15
N LEU A 197 -0.87 -9.38 -12.58
CA LEU A 197 -1.41 -10.74 -12.48
C LEU A 197 -0.61 -11.75 -13.32
N LYS A 198 -0.23 -11.35 -14.53
CA LYS A 198 0.56 -12.16 -15.45
C LYS A 198 1.67 -11.30 -16.08
N PRO A 199 2.92 -11.79 -16.15
CA PRO A 199 3.42 -13.00 -15.49
C PRO A 199 3.38 -12.84 -13.96
N LYS A 200 3.05 -13.94 -13.25
CA LYS A 200 3.06 -13.97 -11.78
C LYS A 200 4.52 -14.03 -11.31
N ARG A 201 5.08 -12.86 -11.01
CA ARG A 201 6.45 -12.71 -10.50
C ARG A 201 6.43 -12.43 -9.01
N ASP A 202 6.67 -13.44 -8.19
CA ASP A 202 6.75 -13.30 -6.73
C ASP A 202 8.17 -12.90 -6.32
N ASP A 203 9.14 -13.29 -7.16
CA ASP A 203 10.57 -13.00 -7.03
C ASP A 203 10.88 -11.49 -6.97
N ILE A 204 10.09 -10.64 -7.64
CA ILE A 204 10.26 -9.18 -7.56
C ILE A 204 9.91 -8.64 -6.17
N PHE A 205 8.93 -9.24 -5.48
CA PHE A 205 8.56 -8.82 -4.12
C PHE A 205 9.65 -9.24 -3.14
N VAL A 206 10.11 -10.49 -3.23
CA VAL A 206 11.23 -11.00 -2.41
C VAL A 206 12.48 -10.14 -2.60
N ARG A 207 12.85 -9.84 -3.85
CA ARG A 207 14.01 -8.99 -4.14
C ARG A 207 13.88 -7.60 -3.53
N ARG A 208 12.69 -6.99 -3.60
CA ARG A 208 12.45 -5.65 -3.05
C ARG A 208 12.42 -5.64 -1.54
N LEU A 209 11.86 -6.65 -0.88
CA LEU A 209 11.85 -6.75 0.57
C LEU A 209 13.26 -6.91 1.17
N ASN A 210 14.18 -7.52 0.42
CA ASN A 210 15.57 -7.71 0.81
C ASN A 210 16.52 -6.56 0.39
N ASP A 211 15.99 -5.52 -0.27
CA ASP A 211 16.76 -4.33 -0.67
C ASP A 211 17.01 -3.42 0.53
N GLU A 212 18.15 -2.73 0.57
CA GLU A 212 18.56 -1.86 1.69
C GLU A 212 17.54 -0.74 1.95
N TYR A 213 16.88 -0.27 0.89
CA TYR A 213 15.84 0.77 0.92
C TYR A 213 14.41 0.20 0.78
N GLY A 214 14.28 -1.13 0.85
CA GLY A 214 13.05 -1.86 0.61
C GLY A 214 12.33 -2.34 1.87
N THR A 215 12.76 -1.90 3.05
CA THR A 215 12.17 -2.31 4.32
C THR A 215 10.66 -2.09 4.37
N PHE A 216 9.94 -3.11 4.81
CA PHE A 216 8.50 -3.04 5.04
C PHE A 216 8.22 -3.07 6.53
N ASN A 217 7.81 -1.93 7.07
CA ASN A 217 7.53 -1.75 8.50
C ASN A 217 6.13 -2.30 8.89
N ALA A 218 5.88 -3.56 8.55
CA ALA A 218 4.67 -4.29 8.88
C ALA A 218 5.00 -5.78 9.01
N GLU A 219 4.23 -6.51 9.81
CA GLU A 219 4.29 -7.96 9.92
C GLU A 219 3.68 -8.61 8.68
N TYR A 220 4.38 -9.59 8.13
CA TYR A 220 3.90 -10.41 7.02
C TYR A 220 4.45 -11.82 7.13
N ASN A 221 3.81 -12.74 6.42
CA ASN A 221 4.18 -14.14 6.38
C ASN A 221 5.34 -14.41 5.43
N THR A 222 6.18 -15.38 5.78
CA THR A 222 7.43 -15.69 5.09
C THR A 222 7.25 -16.33 3.71
N ASP A 223 6.13 -17.01 3.47
CA ASP A 223 5.77 -17.64 2.20
C ASP A 223 5.06 -16.69 1.21
N LEU A 224 4.76 -15.46 1.66
CA LEU A 224 4.12 -14.39 0.89
C LEU A 224 2.76 -14.78 0.26
N GLN A 225 2.17 -15.91 0.66
CA GLN A 225 0.85 -16.33 0.18
C GLN A 225 -0.24 -15.52 0.89
N LEU A 226 -1.32 -15.21 0.19
CA LEU A 226 -2.41 -14.46 0.83
C LEU A 226 -3.05 -15.33 1.91
N GLN A 227 -3.06 -14.84 3.16
CA GLN A 227 -3.73 -15.49 4.26
C GLN A 227 -4.25 -14.48 5.28
N ARG A 228 -5.19 -14.92 6.11
CA ARG A 228 -5.69 -14.13 7.24
C ARG A 228 -4.58 -14.01 8.28
N TYR A 229 -4.37 -12.79 8.77
CA TYR A 229 -3.42 -12.54 9.84
C TYR A 229 -3.96 -13.12 11.15
N THR A 230 -3.15 -13.99 11.76
CA THR A 230 -3.31 -14.44 13.13
C THR A 230 -2.19 -13.82 13.94
N PRO A 231 -2.47 -12.90 14.88
CA PRO A 231 -1.47 -12.44 15.82
C PRO A 231 -0.88 -13.68 16.50
N GLY A 232 0.44 -13.75 16.61
CA GLY A 232 1.10 -14.84 17.31
C GLY A 232 0.41 -15.04 18.67
N VAL A 233 -0.17 -16.23 18.87
CA VAL A 233 -0.81 -16.60 20.14
C VAL A 233 0.23 -16.33 21.22
N VAL A 234 -0.04 -15.38 22.12
CA VAL A 234 0.63 -15.36 23.41
C VAL A 234 0.14 -16.62 24.09
N THR A 235 0.87 -17.73 23.96
CA THR A 235 0.72 -18.85 24.88
C THR A 235 1.02 -18.24 26.25
N PRO A 236 0.07 -18.24 27.20
CA PRO A 236 0.45 -18.10 28.59
C PRO A 236 1.52 -19.16 28.81
N ASN A 237 2.70 -18.76 29.26
CA ASN A 237 3.66 -19.73 29.76
C ASN A 237 2.88 -20.47 30.86
N GLU A 238 2.53 -21.74 30.65
CA GLU A 238 2.20 -22.60 31.76
C GLU A 238 3.50 -22.66 32.58
N GLU A 239 3.62 -21.74 33.54
CA GLU A 239 4.42 -22.02 34.72
C GLU A 239 3.85 -23.33 35.25
N ALA A 240 4.60 -24.41 35.00
CA ALA A 240 4.36 -25.68 35.62
C ALA A 240 4.10 -25.41 37.11
N PRO A 241 2.99 -25.91 37.68
CA PRO A 241 2.72 -25.69 39.08
C PRO A 241 3.97 -26.10 39.87
N ALA A 242 4.47 -25.17 40.67
CA ALA A 242 5.61 -25.41 41.53
C ALA A 242 5.38 -26.74 42.25
N ALA A 243 6.33 -27.66 42.10
CA ALA A 243 6.34 -28.88 42.88
C ALA A 243 6.29 -28.47 44.35
N VAL A 244 5.18 -28.76 45.01
CA VAL A 244 5.11 -28.74 46.46
C VAL A 244 6.15 -29.74 46.94
N GLU A 245 7.25 -29.23 47.52
CA GLU A 245 8.16 -30.02 48.31
C GLU A 245 7.33 -30.71 49.39
N ALA A 246 7.35 -32.04 49.39
CA ALA A 246 6.84 -32.80 50.50
C ALA A 246 7.79 -32.55 51.69
N ASP A 247 7.29 -31.89 52.73
CA ASP A 247 7.95 -31.87 54.03
C ASP A 247 8.20 -33.32 54.45
N ASP A 248 9.48 -33.70 54.54
CA ASP A 248 9.93 -34.96 55.11
C ASP A 248 9.75 -34.87 56.63
N PRO A 249 8.84 -35.64 57.26
CA PRO A 249 8.60 -35.53 58.70
C PRO A 249 9.70 -36.17 59.57
N TRP A 250 10.88 -36.48 59.02
CA TRP A 250 12.00 -37.09 59.74
C TRP A 250 13.40 -36.56 59.39
N SER A 251 13.55 -35.26 59.14
CA SER A 251 14.88 -34.59 59.19
C SER A 251 14.91 -33.35 60.09
#